data_AF-G0NPE4-F1
#
_entry.id   AF-G0NPE4-F1
#
_cell.length_a   1.000
_cell.length_b   1.000
_cell.length_c   1.000
_cell.angle_alpha   90.00
_cell.angle_beta   90.00
_cell.angle_gamma   90.00
#
_symmetry.space_group_name_H-M   'P 1'
#
loop_
_entity.id
_entity.type
_entity.pdbx_description
1 polymer ?
#
loop_
_entity_poly.entity_id
_entity_poly.type
_entity_poly.pdbx_seq_one_letter_code
_entity_poly.pdbx_strand_id
1 'polypeptide(L)'
;MPFLHTSLQKHTECLKKKHDIQKGFKITFTPEKPDILRYETKTYRTIADENSQKVILITLGPPKLLTVDPKCLDFIRKLLQELYNNHPSITNQLKNALPHNTIAVSFAMDNFTVKDTPQHFIPDRFAGNKAIIYYQMLSANVQACYLSVDKVEFLKGLTYYPVILGKSKCLKNDRFLIWSSFYSAEPFPLQDRNKSWKKVSLNLYGRQCGKAMKRVLVDCSDTYVQHVEYDHRTQQKYLKFCAECLVDSMKYKWVEKEESGFKRNSTAIRRRSRSSPSVAKPSPPKVLTPSDDQIIQRICSAVGLNTGPEQPTILVFNRTTGLLLDPSQWPKISELSNFLDSNPECNVHLNSALLAQISLGEGYKDRIGGATITQQKEAVEDLIGILSDREVSSTSSNLELSTQQPVELSEARLEELGLKDLNFDFLAPTDTNVDQLESEISNLTLDSQLGTSNSIPYERLSSFRSSSPPPPSTSFSSQESVDEDRKDKEQLVSSV
;
A
#
# COMPACT_ATOMS: atom_id res chain seq x y z
N MET A 1 -3.94 5.74 41.00
CA MET A 1 -3.92 4.35 40.49
C MET A 1 -4.41 4.39 39.04
N PRO A 2 -3.56 4.24 38.02
CA PRO A 2 -4.03 4.19 36.65
C PRO A 2 -4.82 2.88 36.48
N PHE A 3 -6.08 2.99 36.06
CA PHE A 3 -6.97 1.86 35.83
C PHE A 3 -6.28 0.86 34.90
N LEU A 4 -6.00 -0.34 35.41
CA LEU A 4 -5.62 -1.47 34.56
C LEU A 4 -6.78 -1.71 33.60
N HIS A 5 -6.62 -1.30 32.35
CA HIS A 5 -7.58 -1.61 31.30
C HIS A 5 -7.80 -3.13 31.29
N THR A 6 -9.05 -3.54 31.50
CA THR A 6 -9.42 -4.95 31.48
C THR A 6 -9.11 -5.54 30.10
N SER A 7 -8.82 -6.83 30.05
CA SER A 7 -8.58 -7.56 28.79
C SER A 7 -9.72 -7.29 27.78
N LEU A 8 -10.96 -7.24 28.28
CA LEU A 8 -12.15 -6.93 27.51
C LEU A 8 -12.09 -5.54 26.84
N GLN A 9 -11.67 -4.50 27.57
CA GLN A 9 -11.57 -3.15 27.01
C GLN A 9 -10.55 -3.08 25.87
N LYS A 10 -9.40 -3.74 26.03
CA LYS A 10 -8.38 -3.83 24.96
C LYS A 10 -8.92 -4.57 23.74
N HIS A 11 -9.69 -5.64 23.95
CA HIS A 11 -10.32 -6.38 22.85
C HIS A 11 -11.33 -5.51 22.08
N THR A 12 -12.24 -4.84 22.78
CA THR A 12 -13.24 -3.95 22.18
C THR A 12 -12.59 -2.79 21.41
N GLU A 13 -11.57 -2.16 21.97
CA GLU A 13 -10.81 -1.14 21.25
C GLU A 13 -10.12 -1.69 19.99
N CYS A 14 -9.56 -2.90 20.04
CA CYS A 14 -8.94 -3.55 18.89
C CYS A 14 -9.97 -3.83 17.78
N LEU A 15 -11.16 -4.33 18.13
CA LEU A 15 -12.24 -4.54 17.18
C LEU A 15 -12.71 -3.23 16.54
N LYS A 16 -12.86 -2.16 17.35
CA LYS A 16 -13.20 -0.84 16.84
C LYS A 16 -12.15 -0.34 15.84
N LYS A 17 -10.86 -0.45 16.18
CA LYS A 17 -9.77 -0.08 15.25
C LYS A 17 -9.83 -0.85 13.94
N LYS A 18 -10.08 -2.17 13.99
CA LYS A 18 -10.23 -3.02 12.78
C LYS A 18 -11.40 -2.57 11.92
N HIS A 19 -12.55 -2.28 12.54
CA HIS A 19 -13.72 -1.78 11.84
C HIS A 19 -13.46 -0.40 11.20
N ASP A 20 -12.79 0.51 11.91
CA ASP A 20 -12.47 1.85 11.39
C ASP A 20 -11.52 1.76 10.18
N ILE A 21 -10.54 0.85 10.20
CA ILE A 21 -9.68 0.57 9.04
C ILE A 21 -10.50 0.09 7.84
N GLN A 22 -11.43 -0.85 8.05
CA GLN A 22 -12.29 -1.38 6.97
C GLN A 22 -13.21 -0.31 6.37
N LYS A 23 -13.75 0.56 7.21
CA LYS A 23 -14.55 1.71 6.78
C LYS A 23 -13.72 2.73 5.99
N GLY A 24 -12.42 2.80 6.29
CA GLY A 24 -11.50 3.78 5.73
C GLY A 24 -11.61 5.13 6.43
N PHE A 25 -10.52 5.89 6.39
CA PHE A 25 -10.45 7.24 6.95
C PHE A 25 -10.56 8.29 5.84
N LYS A 26 -11.05 9.47 6.24
CA LYS A 26 -11.22 10.61 5.34
C LYS A 26 -9.86 11.17 4.92
N ILE A 27 -9.81 11.68 3.69
CA ILE A 27 -8.70 12.48 3.20
C ILE A 27 -8.84 13.92 3.75
N THR A 28 -7.74 14.50 4.20
CA THR A 28 -7.70 15.85 4.77
C THR A 28 -6.55 16.67 4.17
N PHE A 29 -6.70 17.99 4.10
CA PHE A 29 -5.61 18.89 3.66
C PHE A 29 -4.69 19.34 4.81
N THR A 30 -5.09 19.06 6.04
CA THR A 30 -4.30 19.27 7.25
C THR A 30 -4.02 17.92 7.90
N PRO A 31 -2.80 17.68 8.41
CA PRO A 31 -2.51 16.42 9.08
C PRO A 31 -3.38 16.28 10.33
N GLU A 32 -3.96 15.10 10.52
CA GLU A 32 -4.59 14.75 11.79
C GLU A 32 -3.53 14.72 12.89
N LYS A 33 -3.90 15.14 14.11
CA LYS A 33 -3.00 15.19 15.26
C LYS A 33 -3.51 14.24 16.34
N PRO A 34 -3.01 12.99 16.38
CA PRO A 34 -3.39 12.06 17.43
C PRO A 34 -3.01 12.59 18.82
N ASP A 35 -3.75 12.17 19.84
CA ASP A 35 -3.58 12.66 21.21
C ASP A 35 -2.15 12.52 21.76
N ILE A 36 -1.39 11.52 21.29
CA ILE A 36 0.00 11.30 21.71
C ILE A 36 0.91 12.48 21.36
N LEU A 37 0.60 13.26 20.32
CA LEU A 37 1.37 14.43 19.92
C LEU A 37 1.20 15.62 20.85
N ARG A 38 0.22 15.61 21.76
CA ARG A 38 0.09 16.64 22.81
C ARG A 38 1.30 16.68 23.74
N TYR A 39 2.11 15.62 23.75
CA TYR A 39 3.31 15.49 24.56
C TYR A 39 4.61 15.83 23.80
N GLU A 40 4.55 16.38 22.59
CA GLU A 40 5.75 16.71 21.81
C GLU A 40 6.65 17.76 22.52
N THR A 41 7.93 17.44 22.72
CA THR A 41 8.91 18.32 23.39
C THR A 41 9.77 19.15 22.43
N LYS A 42 9.44 19.18 21.13
CA LYS A 42 10.26 19.74 20.03
C LYS A 42 11.67 19.15 19.94
N THR A 43 11.95 18.07 20.67
CA THR A 43 13.19 17.31 20.57
C THR A 43 12.97 16.13 19.64
N TYR A 44 13.93 15.92 18.75
CA TYR A 44 13.87 14.88 17.75
C TYR A 44 15.25 14.32 17.46
N ARG A 45 15.27 13.09 16.98
CA ARG A 45 16.46 12.43 16.42
C ARG A 45 16.19 12.15 14.95
N THR A 46 17.12 12.53 14.09
CA THR A 46 17.04 12.22 12.65
C THR A 46 18.02 11.11 12.31
N ILE A 47 17.63 10.26 11.37
CA ILE A 47 18.53 9.32 10.69
C ILE A 47 18.59 9.76 9.23
N ALA A 48 19.81 9.94 8.75
CA ALA A 48 20.08 10.32 7.38
C ALA A 48 20.54 9.12 6.54
N ASP A 49 20.28 9.18 5.25
CA ASP A 49 20.77 8.22 4.25
C ASP A 49 22.25 8.48 3.90
N GLU A 50 22.76 7.73 2.92
CA GLU A 50 24.13 7.87 2.41
C GLU A 50 24.42 9.25 1.81
N ASN A 51 23.39 9.99 1.38
CA ASN A 51 23.48 11.33 0.81
C ASN A 51 23.27 12.45 1.85
N SER A 52 23.27 12.11 3.14
CA SER A 52 22.96 13.04 4.24
C SER A 52 21.55 13.65 4.19
N GLN A 53 20.63 13.05 3.43
CA GLN A 53 19.22 13.42 3.44
C GLN A 53 18.53 12.83 4.67
N LYS A 54 17.78 13.66 5.40
CA LYS A 54 16.99 13.20 6.55
C LYS A 54 15.82 12.36 6.04
N VAL A 55 15.89 11.05 6.24
CA VAL A 55 14.87 10.10 5.77
C VAL A 55 13.99 9.58 6.88
N ILE A 56 14.48 9.53 8.13
CA ILE A 56 13.67 9.15 9.29
C ILE A 56 13.78 10.22 10.38
N LEU A 57 12.65 10.60 10.97
CA LEU A 57 12.50 11.49 12.10
C LEU A 57 11.85 10.73 13.26
N ILE A 58 12.53 10.70 14.40
CA ILE A 58 12.04 10.14 15.66
C ILE A 58 11.69 11.33 16.55
N THR A 59 10.40 11.56 16.78
CA THR A 59 9.90 12.63 17.64
C THR A 59 9.78 12.13 19.07
N LEU A 60 10.33 12.90 20.01
CA LEU A 60 10.38 12.54 21.41
C LEU A 60 9.34 13.32 22.22
N GLY A 61 8.79 12.66 23.23
CA GLY A 61 8.05 13.28 24.31
C GLY A 61 8.89 13.43 25.57
N PRO A 62 8.31 13.84 26.72
CA PRO A 62 9.05 14.08 27.93
C PRO A 62 9.47 12.73 28.55
N PRO A 63 10.74 12.55 28.98
CA PRO A 63 11.27 11.25 29.41
C PRO A 63 10.50 10.53 30.54
N LYS A 64 9.74 11.26 31.36
CA LYS A 64 9.08 10.76 32.57
C LYS A 64 7.54 10.80 32.54
N LEU A 65 6.93 11.35 31.48
CA LEU A 65 5.49 11.61 31.44
C LEU A 65 4.71 10.59 30.61
N LEU A 66 5.37 9.94 29.64
CA LEU A 66 4.69 9.04 28.72
C LEU A 66 5.50 7.77 28.51
N THR A 67 4.92 6.64 28.90
CA THR A 67 5.46 5.32 28.58
C THR A 67 4.71 4.77 27.38
N VAL A 68 5.41 4.70 26.25
CA VAL A 68 4.95 3.98 25.06
C VAL A 68 5.22 2.50 25.23
N ASP A 69 4.36 1.66 24.64
CA ASP A 69 4.53 0.21 24.68
C ASP A 69 5.81 -0.22 23.93
N PRO A 70 6.77 -0.91 24.59
CA PRO A 70 8.02 -1.31 23.97
C PRO A 70 7.85 -2.21 22.74
N LYS A 71 6.80 -3.04 22.68
CA LYS A 71 6.53 -3.89 21.52
C LYS A 71 6.24 -3.04 20.26
N CYS A 72 5.64 -1.86 20.42
CA CYS A 72 5.39 -0.93 19.30
C CYS A 72 6.68 -0.31 18.76
N LEU A 73 7.63 0.02 19.65
CA LEU A 73 8.91 0.61 19.28
C LEU A 73 9.81 -0.42 18.59
N ASP A 74 9.86 -1.65 19.11
CA ASP A 74 10.59 -2.74 18.47
C ASP A 74 10.00 -3.10 17.10
N PHE A 75 8.66 -3.15 17.01
CA PHE A 75 7.93 -3.35 15.75
C PHE A 75 8.37 -2.36 14.67
N ILE A 76 8.23 -1.05 14.93
CA ILE A 76 8.52 -0.05 13.90
C ILE A 76 10.01 -0.01 13.55
N ARG A 77 10.89 -0.22 14.53
CA ARG A 77 12.34 -0.33 14.31
C ARG A 77 12.68 -1.47 13.35
N LYS A 78 12.16 -2.67 13.59
CA LYS A 78 12.37 -3.85 12.74
C LYS A 78 11.78 -3.64 11.34
N LEU A 79 10.57 -3.08 11.25
CA LEU A 79 9.94 -2.79 9.97
C LEU A 79 10.77 -1.78 9.14
N LEU A 80 11.33 -0.75 9.77
CA LEU A 80 12.21 0.20 9.07
C LEU A 80 13.52 -0.46 8.62
N GLN A 81 14.09 -1.39 9.40
CA GLN A 81 15.26 -2.16 8.96
C GLN A 81 14.96 -3.01 7.72
N GLU A 82 13.76 -3.57 7.63
CA GLU A 82 13.30 -4.33 6.46
C GLU A 82 13.09 -3.42 5.24
N LEU A 83 12.38 -2.30 5.41
CA LEU A 83 12.09 -1.37 4.31
C LEU A 83 13.35 -0.71 3.73
N TYR A 84 14.35 -0.43 4.58
CA TYR A 84 15.62 0.19 4.20
C TYR A 84 16.77 -0.83 4.17
N ASN A 85 16.50 -2.11 3.94
CA ASN A 85 17.53 -3.16 3.91
C ASN A 85 18.67 -2.87 2.90
N ASN A 86 18.38 -2.16 1.82
CA ASN A 86 19.34 -1.73 0.80
C ASN A 86 20.14 -0.46 1.19
N HIS A 87 19.92 0.10 2.39
CA HIS A 87 20.62 1.27 2.93
C HIS A 87 21.37 0.91 4.22
N PRO A 88 22.63 0.45 4.12
CA PRO A 88 23.43 0.06 5.27
C PRO A 88 23.60 1.18 6.31
N SER A 89 23.64 2.44 5.88
CA SER A 89 23.80 3.60 6.78
C SER A 89 22.60 3.74 7.73
N ILE A 90 21.39 3.53 7.21
CA ILE A 90 20.12 3.61 7.93
C ILE A 90 19.97 2.40 8.86
N THR A 91 20.16 1.19 8.32
CA THR A 91 19.99 -0.06 9.08
C THR A 91 20.94 -0.15 10.26
N ASN A 92 22.19 0.33 10.11
CA ASN A 92 23.16 0.41 11.20
C ASN A 92 22.69 1.34 12.33
N GLN A 93 22.11 2.49 12.01
CA GLN A 93 21.60 3.44 13.02
C GLN A 93 20.35 2.91 13.75
N LEU A 94 19.60 2.00 13.11
CA LEU A 94 18.42 1.31 13.66
C LEU A 94 18.75 0.03 14.45
N LYS A 95 20.03 -0.37 14.55
CA LYS A 95 20.43 -1.52 15.38
C LYS A 95 20.08 -1.32 16.84
N ASN A 96 20.22 -0.09 17.33
CA ASN A 96 19.90 0.27 18.70
C ASN A 96 18.39 0.46 18.90
N ALA A 97 17.90 0.12 20.09
CA ALA A 97 16.51 0.36 20.47
C ALA A 97 16.14 1.85 20.34
N LEU A 98 14.89 2.10 19.95
CA LEU A 98 14.35 3.47 19.94
C LEU A 98 14.14 3.96 21.37
N PRO A 99 14.33 5.26 21.66
CA PRO A 99 14.07 5.82 22.99
C PRO A 99 12.64 5.52 23.47
N HIS A 100 12.48 5.14 24.75
CA HIS A 100 11.17 4.77 25.31
C HIS A 100 10.13 5.90 25.29
N ASN A 101 10.58 7.16 25.21
CA ASN A 101 9.74 8.35 25.07
C ASN A 101 9.48 8.73 23.60
N THR A 102 9.69 7.82 22.63
CA THR A 102 9.37 8.06 21.22
C THR A 102 7.86 8.10 21.01
N ILE A 103 7.33 9.24 20.55
CA ILE A 103 5.89 9.46 20.35
C ILE A 103 5.44 9.43 18.89
N ALA A 104 6.39 9.59 17.96
CA ALA A 104 6.15 9.42 16.54
C ALA A 104 7.44 8.99 15.83
N VAL A 105 7.30 8.18 14.79
CA VAL A 105 8.38 7.80 13.89
C VAL A 105 7.92 8.07 12.47
N SER A 106 8.54 9.04 11.81
CA SER A 106 8.18 9.49 10.48
C SER A 106 9.28 9.13 9.50
N PHE A 107 8.94 8.56 8.36
CA PHE A 107 9.91 8.11 7.38
C PHE A 107 9.47 8.46 5.96
N ALA A 108 10.41 9.01 5.20
CA ALA A 108 10.19 9.57 3.88
C ALA A 108 10.38 8.53 2.79
N MET A 109 9.61 8.64 1.71
CA MET A 109 9.84 7.85 0.50
C MET A 109 11.04 8.39 -0.28
N ASP A 110 11.53 7.61 -1.25
CA ASP A 110 12.62 8.03 -2.13
C ASP A 110 12.35 9.42 -2.77
N ASN A 111 13.37 10.28 -2.80
CA ASN A 111 13.31 11.66 -3.28
C ASN A 111 12.45 12.61 -2.42
N PHE A 112 12.16 12.23 -1.18
CA PHE A 112 11.59 13.10 -0.17
C PHE A 112 12.47 13.13 1.08
N THR A 113 12.50 14.30 1.72
CA THR A 113 13.18 14.52 2.99
C THR A 113 12.15 14.82 4.07
N VAL A 114 12.31 14.22 5.26
CA VAL A 114 11.53 14.58 6.45
C VAL A 114 12.15 15.82 7.13
N LYS A 115 11.31 16.77 7.51
CA LYS A 115 11.72 18.01 8.20
C LYS A 115 11.60 17.86 9.71
N ASP A 116 11.51 18.98 10.41
CA ASP A 116 11.58 19.03 11.87
C ASP A 116 10.22 18.73 12.55
N THR A 117 9.18 18.42 11.77
CA THR A 117 7.88 17.98 12.28
C THR A 117 7.46 16.64 11.68
N PRO A 118 6.73 15.78 12.42
CA PRO A 118 6.47 14.40 12.01
C PRO A 118 5.75 14.27 10.66
N GLN A 119 4.86 15.21 10.34
CA GLN A 119 4.03 15.12 9.14
C GLN A 119 4.56 15.97 7.97
N HIS A 120 5.75 16.57 8.12
CA HIS A 120 6.31 17.48 7.13
C HIS A 120 7.40 16.82 6.30
N PHE A 121 6.98 16.36 5.12
CA PHE A 121 7.84 15.81 4.08
C PHE A 121 7.99 16.84 2.96
N ILE A 122 9.18 17.00 2.40
CA ILE A 122 9.42 17.91 1.28
C ILE A 122 10.09 17.12 0.15
N PRO A 123 9.64 17.25 -1.11
CA PRO A 123 10.33 16.64 -2.24
C PRO A 123 11.69 17.29 -2.44
N ASP A 124 12.71 16.49 -2.77
CA ASP A 124 14.06 16.99 -3.04
C ASP A 124 14.13 17.82 -4.33
N ARG A 125 13.12 17.66 -5.20
CA ARG A 125 12.98 18.38 -6.46
C ARG A 125 11.67 19.16 -6.47
N PHE A 126 11.68 20.29 -7.17
CA PHE A 126 10.53 21.18 -7.26
C PHE A 126 9.33 20.49 -7.93
N ALA A 127 8.21 20.32 -7.22
CA ALA A 127 7.04 19.57 -7.69
C ALA A 127 6.14 20.30 -8.73
N GLY A 128 6.56 21.46 -9.24
CA GLY A 128 5.73 22.28 -10.12
C GLY A 128 4.71 23.16 -9.35
N ASN A 129 4.06 24.08 -10.07
CA ASN A 129 3.12 25.05 -9.49
C ASN A 129 1.74 24.48 -9.14
N LYS A 130 1.43 23.23 -9.54
CA LYS A 130 0.11 22.59 -9.34
C LYS A 130 0.13 21.44 -8.34
N ALA A 131 1.11 21.44 -7.44
CA ALA A 131 1.25 20.42 -6.42
C ALA A 131 0.20 20.59 -5.31
N ILE A 132 -0.56 19.53 -5.02
CA ILE A 132 -1.51 19.48 -3.89
C ILE A 132 -0.97 18.51 -2.86
N ILE A 133 -0.95 18.90 -1.59
CA ILE A 133 -0.56 18.03 -0.47
C ILE A 133 -1.82 17.69 0.33
N TYR A 134 -1.98 16.41 0.66
CA TYR A 134 -3.05 15.95 1.52
C TYR A 134 -2.59 14.76 2.36
N TYR A 135 -3.42 14.40 3.34
CA TYR A 135 -3.13 13.42 4.37
C TYR A 135 -4.28 12.44 4.50
N GLN A 136 -3.97 11.23 4.96
CA GLN A 136 -4.97 10.23 5.28
C GLN A 136 -4.47 9.38 6.45
N MET A 137 -5.29 9.20 7.48
CA MET A 137 -5.04 8.14 8.46
C MET A 137 -5.26 6.78 7.78
N LEU A 138 -4.39 5.82 8.02
CA LEU A 138 -4.56 4.45 7.55
C LEU A 138 -5.06 3.55 8.68
N SER A 139 -4.70 3.90 9.91
CA SER A 139 -5.22 3.35 11.16
C SER A 139 -5.18 4.45 12.22
N ALA A 140 -5.59 4.15 13.46
CA ALA A 140 -5.36 5.07 14.59
C ALA A 140 -3.87 5.36 14.87
N ASN A 141 -2.96 4.58 14.27
CA ASN A 141 -1.53 4.59 14.55
C ASN A 141 -0.66 4.88 13.32
N VAL A 142 -1.23 4.93 12.12
CA VAL A 142 -0.47 5.16 10.88
C VAL A 142 -1.13 6.29 10.09
N GLN A 143 -0.34 7.26 9.64
CA GLN A 143 -0.79 8.35 8.78
C GLN A 143 0.10 8.47 7.56
N ALA A 144 -0.52 8.64 6.40
CA ALA A 144 0.15 8.88 5.14
C ALA A 144 0.08 10.36 4.74
N CYS A 145 1.14 10.82 4.09
CA CYS A 145 1.25 12.15 3.49
C CYS A 145 1.49 11.99 1.99
N TYR A 146 0.61 12.58 1.18
CA TYR A 146 0.62 12.43 -0.27
C TYR A 146 0.89 13.77 -0.97
N LEU A 147 1.44 13.67 -2.17
CA LEU A 147 1.65 14.76 -3.12
C LEU A 147 0.91 14.39 -4.41
N SER A 148 -0.04 15.22 -4.85
CA SER A 148 -0.64 15.09 -6.19
C SER A 148 -0.02 16.10 -7.14
N VAL A 149 0.55 15.63 -8.26
CA VAL A 149 1.05 16.45 -9.37
C VAL A 149 0.44 15.92 -10.66
N ASP A 150 -0.24 16.77 -11.42
CA ASP A 150 -0.89 16.41 -12.68
C ASP A 150 -1.76 15.14 -12.61
N LYS A 151 -2.56 15.03 -11.53
CA LYS A 151 -3.45 13.90 -11.21
C LYS A 151 -2.73 12.58 -10.88
N VAL A 152 -1.41 12.59 -10.76
CA VAL A 152 -0.64 11.45 -10.24
C VAL A 152 -0.36 11.70 -8.77
N GLU A 153 -0.66 10.71 -7.92
CA GLU A 153 -0.44 10.82 -6.49
C GLU A 153 0.78 10.01 -6.08
N PHE A 154 1.67 10.67 -5.34
CA PHE A 154 2.92 10.13 -4.82
C PHE A 154 2.83 10.07 -3.31
N LEU A 155 3.29 8.98 -2.71
CA LEU A 155 3.47 8.92 -1.26
C LEU A 155 4.74 9.69 -0.91
N LYS A 156 4.63 10.73 -0.07
CA LYS A 156 5.79 11.50 0.40
C LYS A 156 6.47 10.82 1.58
N GLY A 157 5.67 10.19 2.44
CA GLY A 157 6.13 9.51 3.64
C GLY A 157 4.98 9.04 4.51
N LEU A 158 5.34 8.30 5.55
CA LEU A 158 4.44 7.73 6.54
C LEU A 158 4.87 8.17 7.94
N THR A 159 3.91 8.39 8.82
CA THR A 159 4.13 8.65 10.24
C THR A 159 3.44 7.56 11.05
N TYR A 160 4.23 6.83 11.85
CA TYR A 160 3.73 5.87 12.82
C TYR A 160 3.68 6.51 14.21
N TYR A 161 2.56 6.34 14.90
CA TYR A 161 2.31 6.80 16.26
C TYR A 161 2.24 5.58 17.19
N PRO A 162 3.30 5.28 17.94
CA PRO A 162 3.32 4.16 18.86
C PRO A 162 2.17 4.21 19.88
N VAL A 163 1.68 3.03 20.29
CA VAL A 163 0.57 2.94 21.25
C VAL A 163 1.08 3.22 22.66
N ILE A 164 0.37 4.08 23.40
CA ILE A 164 0.62 4.34 24.83
C ILE A 164 0.41 3.04 25.61
N LEU A 165 1.27 2.75 26.58
CA LEU A 165 1.19 1.55 27.40
C LEU A 165 -0.21 1.36 27.99
N GLY A 166 -0.74 0.14 27.87
CA GLY A 166 -2.08 -0.21 28.37
C GLY A 166 -3.22 -0.11 27.34
N LYS A 167 -3.02 0.57 26.20
CA LYS A 167 -4.02 0.61 25.12
C LYS A 167 -3.88 -0.59 24.17
N SER A 168 -4.96 -0.88 23.44
CA SER A 168 -4.98 -1.93 22.42
C SER A 168 -3.99 -1.69 21.27
N LYS A 169 -3.32 -2.74 20.83
CA LYS A 169 -2.36 -2.73 19.72
C LYS A 169 -2.95 -3.46 18.50
N CYS A 170 -2.67 -2.97 17.30
CA CYS A 170 -3.07 -3.63 16.05
C CYS A 170 -1.87 -3.83 15.11
N LEU A 171 -0.71 -4.25 15.66
CA LEU A 171 0.58 -4.24 14.97
C LEU A 171 0.57 -4.97 13.62
N LYS A 172 -0.14 -6.10 13.49
CA LYS A 172 -0.27 -6.83 12.21
C LYS A 172 -1.00 -6.00 11.14
N ASN A 173 -2.05 -5.28 11.52
CA ASN A 173 -2.76 -4.37 10.63
C ASN A 173 -1.88 -3.18 10.25
N ASP A 174 -1.24 -2.55 11.24
CA ASP A 174 -0.35 -1.41 11.02
C ASP A 174 0.84 -1.80 10.13
N ARG A 175 1.40 -2.99 10.33
CA ARG A 175 2.45 -3.57 9.46
C ARG A 175 1.97 -3.67 8.03
N PHE A 176 0.81 -4.30 7.79
CA PHE A 176 0.29 -4.44 6.44
C PHE A 176 0.02 -3.08 5.80
N LEU A 177 -0.60 -2.13 6.51
CA LEU A 177 -0.93 -0.81 5.99
C LEU A 177 0.31 0.00 5.60
N ILE A 178 1.36 -0.03 6.44
CA ILE A 178 2.65 0.58 6.13
C ILE A 178 3.26 -0.08 4.89
N TRP A 179 3.37 -1.42 4.92
CA TRP A 179 3.97 -2.19 3.85
C TRP A 179 3.23 -1.98 2.51
N SER A 180 1.92 -2.15 2.48
CA SER A 180 1.11 -1.99 1.27
C SER A 180 1.18 -0.57 0.72
N SER A 181 1.17 0.45 1.58
CA SER A 181 1.30 1.86 1.15
C SER A 181 2.68 2.14 0.56
N PHE A 182 3.73 1.62 1.20
CA PHE A 182 5.10 1.76 0.71
C PHE A 182 5.28 1.10 -0.66
N TYR A 183 4.84 -0.16 -0.82
CA TYR A 183 5.03 -0.91 -2.06
C TYR A 183 4.07 -0.51 -3.18
N SER A 184 2.88 0.00 -2.87
CA SER A 184 1.95 0.52 -3.89
C SER A 184 2.21 1.98 -4.30
N ALA A 185 3.15 2.67 -3.65
CA ALA A 185 3.48 4.05 -4.00
C ALA A 185 4.15 4.15 -5.38
N GLU A 186 3.69 5.10 -6.19
CA GLU A 186 4.36 5.53 -7.41
C GLU A 186 5.71 6.19 -7.07
N PRO A 187 6.78 5.93 -7.85
CA PRO A 187 8.04 6.63 -7.66
C PRO A 187 7.87 8.11 -7.99
N PHE A 188 8.52 8.99 -7.23
CA PHE A 188 8.61 10.41 -7.53
C PHE A 188 10.06 10.78 -7.86
N PRO A 189 10.34 11.45 -8.99
CA PRO A 189 9.45 11.71 -10.12
C PRO A 189 8.91 10.41 -10.74
N LEU A 190 7.79 10.51 -11.47
CA LEU A 190 7.18 9.37 -12.14
C LEU A 190 8.19 8.72 -13.10
N GLN A 191 8.29 7.40 -13.03
CA GLN A 191 9.21 6.59 -13.82
C GLN A 191 8.47 5.40 -14.43
N ASP A 192 9.11 4.77 -15.41
CA ASP A 192 8.62 3.51 -15.96
C ASP A 192 8.58 2.45 -14.86
N ARG A 193 7.37 2.00 -14.50
CA ARG A 193 7.18 0.98 -13.47
C ARG A 193 7.88 -0.34 -13.81
N ASN A 194 8.08 -0.66 -15.09
CA ASN A 194 8.83 -1.84 -15.52
C ASN A 194 10.31 -1.78 -15.17
N LYS A 195 10.84 -0.60 -14.87
CA LYS A 195 12.22 -0.39 -14.40
C LYS A 195 12.29 -0.17 -12.89
N SER A 196 11.15 -0.09 -12.21
CA SER A 196 11.12 0.10 -10.77
C SER A 196 11.68 -1.13 -10.06
N TRP A 197 12.48 -0.93 -9.02
CA TRP A 197 13.07 -2.02 -8.24
C TRP A 197 12.00 -2.93 -7.64
N LYS A 198 10.85 -2.38 -7.23
CA LYS A 198 9.71 -3.14 -6.69
C LYS A 198 9.21 -4.16 -7.71
N LYS A 199 9.07 -3.74 -8.97
CA LYS A 199 8.59 -4.63 -10.03
C LYS A 199 9.65 -5.65 -10.44
N VAL A 200 10.90 -5.21 -10.60
CA VAL A 200 11.99 -6.08 -11.06
C VAL A 200 12.40 -7.11 -10.00
N SER A 201 12.50 -6.70 -8.74
CA SER A 201 13.03 -7.55 -7.66
C SER A 201 11.95 -8.28 -6.88
N LEU A 202 10.74 -7.72 -6.77
CA LEU A 202 9.67 -8.31 -5.96
C LEU A 202 8.45 -8.74 -6.78
N ASN A 203 8.43 -8.48 -8.10
CA ASN A 203 7.23 -8.67 -8.91
C ASN A 203 6.01 -7.93 -8.34
N LEU A 204 6.23 -6.75 -7.76
CA LEU A 204 5.18 -5.90 -7.18
C LEU A 204 5.17 -4.53 -7.84
N TYR A 205 3.98 -3.98 -8.07
CA TYR A 205 3.85 -2.57 -8.43
C TYR A 205 2.55 -1.97 -7.92
N GLY A 206 2.56 -0.65 -7.74
CA GLY A 206 1.37 0.12 -7.42
C GLY A 206 0.65 0.64 -8.65
N ARG A 207 -0.67 0.82 -8.55
CA ARG A 207 -1.44 1.66 -9.48
C ARG A 207 -2.78 2.10 -8.89
N GLN A 208 -3.39 3.11 -9.48
CA GLN A 208 -4.81 3.39 -9.26
C GLN A 208 -5.66 2.39 -10.06
N CYS A 209 -6.61 1.73 -9.40
CA CYS A 209 -7.58 0.83 -10.04
C CYS A 209 -8.97 1.46 -9.95
N GLY A 210 -9.61 1.68 -11.10
CA GLY A 210 -10.97 2.20 -11.20
C GLY A 210 -12.02 1.24 -10.62
N LYS A 211 -11.87 -0.07 -10.84
CA LYS A 211 -12.79 -1.09 -10.32
C LYS A 211 -12.74 -1.19 -8.80
N ALA A 212 -11.56 -1.02 -8.20
CA ALA A 212 -11.40 -1.01 -6.75
C ALA A 212 -11.60 0.39 -6.13
N MET A 213 -11.68 1.44 -6.96
CA MET A 213 -11.79 2.84 -6.55
C MET A 213 -10.70 3.30 -5.56
N LYS A 214 -9.54 2.64 -5.59
CA LYS A 214 -8.42 2.89 -4.68
C LYS A 214 -7.08 2.58 -5.36
N ARG A 215 -6.00 3.04 -4.74
CA ARG A 215 -4.65 2.58 -5.04
C ARG A 215 -4.52 1.13 -4.58
N VAL A 216 -4.05 0.28 -5.48
CA VAL A 216 -3.88 -1.15 -5.25
C VAL A 216 -2.41 -1.51 -5.35
N LEU A 217 -1.99 -2.47 -4.52
CA LEU A 217 -0.75 -3.19 -4.72
C LEU A 217 -1.05 -4.38 -5.62
N VAL A 218 -0.32 -4.48 -6.72
CA VAL A 218 -0.48 -5.54 -7.70
C VAL A 218 0.70 -6.49 -7.61
N ASP A 219 0.40 -7.76 -7.41
CA ASP A 219 1.32 -8.89 -7.53
C ASP A 219 1.34 -9.36 -8.98
N CYS A 220 2.54 -9.49 -9.55
CA CYS A 220 2.78 -10.00 -10.89
C CYS A 220 3.84 -11.11 -10.91
N SER A 221 3.99 -11.84 -9.79
CA SER A 221 4.89 -12.99 -9.69
C SER A 221 4.37 -14.20 -10.46
N ASP A 222 3.05 -14.33 -10.56
CA ASP A 222 2.38 -15.37 -11.33
C ASP A 222 2.05 -14.89 -12.76
N THR A 223 1.54 -15.82 -13.56
CA THR A 223 1.03 -15.63 -14.91
C THR A 223 -0.01 -14.52 -14.98
N TYR A 224 -0.81 -14.35 -13.91
CA TYR A 224 -1.84 -13.31 -13.81
C TYR A 224 -1.57 -12.34 -12.69
N VAL A 225 -1.77 -11.07 -13.02
CA VAL A 225 -1.66 -10.03 -12.03
C VAL A 225 -2.89 -10.03 -11.12
N GLN A 226 -2.65 -9.90 -9.81
CA GLN A 226 -3.69 -9.94 -8.80
C GLN A 226 -3.47 -8.81 -7.79
N HIS A 227 -4.55 -8.33 -7.18
CA HIS A 227 -4.43 -7.40 -6.06
C HIS A 227 -3.96 -8.14 -4.82
N VAL A 228 -3.03 -7.54 -4.11
CA VAL A 228 -2.72 -7.92 -2.73
C VAL A 228 -3.71 -7.24 -1.80
N GLU A 229 -4.61 -8.01 -1.21
CA GLU A 229 -5.59 -7.53 -0.24
C GLU A 229 -5.31 -8.14 1.14
N TYR A 230 -5.92 -7.54 2.17
CA TYR A 230 -5.74 -7.97 3.54
C TYR A 230 -7.03 -7.84 4.32
N ASP A 231 -7.44 -8.93 4.94
CA ASP A 231 -8.56 -8.93 5.87
C ASP A 231 -8.06 -8.50 7.25
N HIS A 232 -8.37 -7.26 7.64
CA HIS A 232 -7.99 -6.70 8.94
C HIS A 232 -8.66 -7.38 10.14
N ARG A 233 -9.74 -8.14 9.93
CA ARG A 233 -10.42 -8.91 10.98
C ARG A 233 -9.65 -10.18 11.29
N THR A 234 -9.44 -11.02 10.26
CA THR A 234 -8.75 -12.31 10.35
C THR A 234 -7.23 -12.20 10.29
N GLN A 235 -6.71 -11.03 9.92
CA GLN A 235 -5.29 -10.73 9.76
C GLN A 235 -4.58 -11.55 8.67
N GLN A 236 -5.32 -11.91 7.63
CA GLN A 236 -4.84 -12.74 6.53
C GLN A 236 -4.67 -11.92 5.24
N LYS A 237 -3.52 -12.08 4.59
CA LYS A 237 -3.27 -11.60 3.22
C LYS A 237 -3.89 -12.59 2.24
N TYR A 238 -4.54 -12.08 1.21
CA TYR A 238 -5.05 -12.89 0.10
C TYR A 238 -4.88 -12.17 -1.23
N LEU A 239 -4.90 -12.92 -2.33
CA LEU A 239 -4.81 -12.38 -3.67
C LEU A 239 -6.19 -12.31 -4.31
N LYS A 240 -6.53 -11.18 -4.93
CA LYS A 240 -7.82 -10.94 -5.55
C LYS A 240 -7.65 -10.60 -7.03
N PHE A 241 -8.26 -11.40 -7.90
CA PHE A 241 -8.26 -11.15 -9.34
C PHE A 241 -8.93 -9.82 -9.70
N CYS A 242 -8.36 -9.09 -10.65
CA CYS A 242 -8.94 -7.87 -11.21
C CYS A 242 -8.67 -7.74 -12.70
N ALA A 243 -9.74 -7.84 -13.50
CA ALA A 243 -9.67 -7.74 -14.96
C ALA A 243 -9.05 -6.41 -15.44
N GLU A 244 -9.33 -5.29 -14.78
CA GLU A 244 -8.74 -4.00 -15.14
C GLU A 244 -7.21 -4.01 -14.94
N CYS A 245 -6.72 -4.62 -13.87
CA CYS A 245 -5.28 -4.75 -13.62
C CYS A 245 -4.60 -5.70 -14.59
N LEU A 246 -5.27 -6.79 -14.97
CA LEU A 246 -4.79 -7.70 -16.00
C LEU A 246 -4.68 -7.01 -17.37
N VAL A 247 -5.72 -6.29 -17.79
CA VAL A 247 -5.70 -5.57 -19.07
C VAL A 247 -4.62 -4.49 -19.06
N ASP A 248 -4.50 -3.73 -17.97
CA ASP A 248 -3.45 -2.73 -17.81
C ASP A 248 -2.05 -3.35 -17.85
N SER A 249 -1.81 -4.48 -17.19
CA SER A 249 -0.49 -5.12 -17.19
C SER A 249 -0.07 -5.57 -18.58
N MET A 250 -1.01 -6.06 -19.40
CA MET A 250 -0.76 -6.49 -20.78
C MET A 250 -0.62 -5.32 -21.76
N LYS A 251 -1.39 -4.26 -21.58
CA LYS A 251 -1.41 -3.11 -22.52
C LYS A 251 -0.46 -1.99 -22.15
N TYR A 252 0.16 -2.05 -20.98
CA TYR A 252 1.01 -0.98 -20.49
C TYR A 252 2.18 -0.69 -21.41
N LYS A 253 2.26 0.58 -21.81
CA LYS A 253 3.37 1.15 -22.56
C LYS A 253 3.79 2.43 -21.85
N TRP A 254 5.05 2.47 -21.43
CA TRP A 254 5.62 3.69 -20.90
C TRP A 254 5.79 4.69 -22.03
N VAL A 255 5.23 5.89 -21.85
CA VAL A 255 5.45 7.03 -22.74
C VAL A 255 6.33 8.01 -21.98
N GLU A 256 7.54 8.22 -22.47
CA GLU A 256 8.41 9.27 -21.94
C GLU A 256 7.70 10.61 -22.14
N LYS A 257 7.28 11.23 -21.04
CA LYS A 257 6.87 12.63 -21.09
C LYS A 257 8.13 13.44 -21.36
N GLU A 258 8.17 14.14 -22.50
CA GLU A 258 9.14 15.22 -22.69
C GLU A 258 9.11 16.07 -21.43
N GLU A 259 10.26 16.20 -20.76
CA GLU A 259 10.38 16.79 -19.41
C GLU A 259 9.67 18.15 -19.37
N SER A 260 8.39 18.15 -19.01
CA SER A 260 7.54 19.33 -19.01
C SER A 260 7.91 20.14 -17.77
N GLY A 261 9.01 20.89 -17.87
CA GLY A 261 9.34 21.97 -16.96
C GLY A 261 9.98 21.61 -15.63
N PHE A 262 10.37 20.35 -15.36
CA PHE A 262 11.27 20.03 -14.23
C PHE A 262 12.69 20.51 -14.55
N LYS A 263 12.87 21.83 -14.60
CA LYS A 263 14.18 22.45 -14.70
C LYS A 263 14.96 22.03 -13.46
N ARG A 264 15.92 21.12 -13.63
CA ARG A 264 16.98 20.96 -12.63
C ARG A 264 17.61 22.35 -12.50
N ASN A 265 17.55 22.92 -11.31
CA ASN A 265 18.35 24.10 -10.96
C ASN A 265 19.82 23.65 -10.87
N SER A 266 20.38 23.18 -11.98
CA SER A 266 21.80 22.96 -12.13
C SER A 266 22.38 24.32 -12.46
N THR A 267 22.85 25.02 -11.43
CA THR A 267 23.79 26.14 -11.54
C THR A 267 25.09 25.63 -12.14
N ALA A 268 25.09 25.39 -13.46
CA ALA A 268 26.27 25.02 -14.22
C ALA A 268 26.76 26.26 -14.98
N ILE A 269 27.91 26.74 -14.53
CA ILE A 269 28.78 27.73 -15.15
C ILE A 269 28.86 27.48 -16.66
N ARG A 270 28.44 28.50 -17.42
CA ARG A 270 28.39 28.53 -18.89
C ARG A 270 29.82 28.50 -19.47
N ARG A 271 30.43 27.32 -19.56
CA ARG A 271 31.61 27.12 -20.43
C ARG A 271 31.12 27.05 -21.87
N ARG A 272 31.45 28.09 -22.64
CA ARG A 272 31.36 28.10 -24.11
C ARG A 272 32.24 26.97 -24.64
N SER A 273 31.62 25.94 -25.22
CA SER A 273 32.33 24.92 -25.98
C SER A 273 31.82 24.90 -27.41
N ARG A 274 32.80 25.00 -28.31
CA ARG A 274 32.78 25.05 -29.77
C ARG A 274 31.98 23.90 -30.38
N SER A 275 31.23 24.23 -31.43
CA SER A 275 30.53 23.30 -32.32
C SER A 275 31.49 22.43 -33.13
N SER A 276 31.22 21.12 -33.15
CA SER A 276 31.76 20.15 -34.13
C SER A 276 30.59 19.43 -34.82
N PRO A 277 30.77 18.95 -36.08
CA PRO A 277 29.68 18.65 -37.00
C PRO A 277 29.08 17.25 -36.84
N SER A 278 27.83 17.12 -37.30
CA SER A 278 26.93 15.99 -37.12
C SER A 278 27.30 14.76 -37.95
N VAL A 279 27.29 13.59 -37.31
CA VAL A 279 27.25 12.28 -37.98
C VAL A 279 25.82 11.72 -37.89
N ALA A 280 25.31 11.24 -39.01
CA ALA A 280 23.95 10.74 -39.19
C ALA A 280 23.67 9.49 -38.33
N LYS A 281 22.49 9.49 -37.70
CA LYS A 281 22.02 8.45 -36.78
C LYS A 281 21.23 7.39 -37.57
N PRO A 282 21.48 6.08 -37.39
CA PRO A 282 20.70 5.04 -38.05
C PRO A 282 19.31 4.88 -37.41
N SER A 283 18.32 4.59 -38.25
CA SER A 283 16.94 4.33 -37.88
C SER A 283 16.78 3.04 -37.05
N PRO A 284 15.93 3.04 -36.00
CA PRO A 284 15.72 1.87 -35.16
C PRO A 284 14.88 0.79 -35.87
N PRO A 285 15.09 -0.50 -35.55
CA PRO A 285 14.33 -1.60 -36.13
C PRO A 285 12.86 -1.56 -35.70
N LYS A 286 11.96 -1.84 -36.66
CA LYS A 286 10.52 -2.03 -36.42
C LYS A 286 10.32 -3.15 -35.40
N VAL A 287 9.83 -2.78 -34.21
CA VAL A 287 9.35 -3.72 -33.20
C VAL A 287 8.07 -4.38 -33.71
N LEU A 288 8.11 -5.68 -33.95
CA LEU A 288 6.95 -6.52 -34.27
C LEU A 288 6.03 -6.57 -33.04
N THR A 289 4.82 -6.03 -33.18
CA THR A 289 3.75 -6.20 -32.20
C THR A 289 3.26 -7.65 -32.24
N PRO A 290 3.07 -8.32 -31.08
CA PRO A 290 2.50 -9.67 -31.06
C PRO A 290 1.09 -9.66 -31.66
N SER A 291 0.77 -10.68 -32.47
CA SER A 291 -0.55 -10.88 -33.07
C SER A 291 -1.63 -10.98 -32.00
N ASP A 292 -2.83 -10.46 -32.27
CA ASP A 292 -3.99 -10.53 -31.38
C ASP A 292 -4.32 -11.98 -30.98
N ASP A 293 -4.01 -12.96 -31.83
CA ASP A 293 -4.16 -14.40 -31.56
C ASP A 293 -3.33 -14.87 -30.35
N GLN A 294 -2.11 -14.35 -30.19
CA GLN A 294 -1.24 -14.71 -29.05
C GLN A 294 -1.75 -14.13 -27.74
N ILE A 295 -2.43 -12.98 -27.80
CA ILE A 295 -3.05 -12.33 -26.65
C ILE A 295 -4.27 -13.14 -26.20
N ILE A 296 -5.12 -13.56 -27.15
CA ILE A 296 -6.29 -14.40 -26.87
C ILE A 296 -5.87 -15.76 -26.28
N GLN A 297 -4.85 -16.40 -26.84
CA GLN A 297 -4.36 -17.70 -26.36
C GLN A 297 -3.84 -17.62 -24.92
N ARG A 298 -3.07 -16.57 -24.58
CA ARG A 298 -2.60 -16.33 -23.21
C ARG A 298 -3.73 -16.06 -22.22
N ILE A 299 -4.79 -15.40 -22.66
CA ILE A 299 -5.97 -15.12 -21.83
C ILE A 299 -6.82 -16.37 -21.64
N CYS A 300 -6.94 -17.26 -22.63
CA CYS A 300 -7.67 -18.52 -22.48
C CYS A 300 -6.98 -19.46 -21.48
N SER A 301 -5.64 -19.56 -21.55
CA SER A 301 -4.83 -20.24 -20.53
C SER A 301 -4.96 -19.63 -19.13
N ALA A 302 -5.51 -18.41 -19.01
CA ALA A 302 -5.63 -17.67 -17.76
C ALA A 302 -6.81 -17.97 -16.89
N VAL A 303 -7.93 -18.26 -17.53
CA VAL A 303 -9.19 -18.44 -16.81
C VAL A 303 -9.37 -19.91 -16.41
N GLY A 304 -8.29 -20.72 -16.47
CA GLY A 304 -8.36 -22.16 -16.25
C GLY A 304 -9.16 -22.90 -17.33
N LEU A 305 -9.42 -22.25 -18.47
CA LEU A 305 -10.02 -22.87 -19.64
C LEU A 305 -8.92 -23.62 -20.38
N ASN A 306 -8.47 -24.74 -19.80
CA ASN A 306 -7.68 -25.74 -20.53
C ASN A 306 -8.59 -26.41 -21.54
N THR A 307 -8.94 -25.70 -22.60
CA THR A 307 -9.38 -26.36 -23.82
C THR A 307 -8.13 -26.95 -24.47
N GLY A 308 -8.23 -28.15 -25.03
CA GLY A 308 -7.14 -28.75 -25.78
C GLY A 308 -6.80 -27.92 -27.03
N PRO A 309 -6.39 -28.52 -28.16
CA PRO A 309 -6.24 -27.77 -29.41
C PRO A 309 -7.55 -27.10 -29.89
N GLU A 310 -8.68 -27.37 -29.25
CA GLU A 310 -9.97 -26.78 -29.57
C GLU A 310 -10.16 -25.42 -28.88
N GLN A 311 -10.65 -24.44 -29.62
CA GLN A 311 -10.90 -23.09 -29.12
C GLN A 311 -12.08 -23.08 -28.12
N PRO A 312 -12.09 -22.18 -27.13
CA PRO A 312 -13.21 -22.04 -26.21
C PRO A 312 -14.47 -21.60 -26.95
N THR A 313 -15.59 -22.24 -26.60
CA THR A 313 -16.93 -21.85 -27.04
C THR A 313 -17.47 -20.73 -26.15
N ILE A 314 -18.28 -19.85 -26.74
CA ILE A 314 -18.80 -18.65 -26.10
C ILE A 314 -20.29 -18.84 -25.84
N LEU A 315 -20.70 -18.72 -24.58
CA LEU A 315 -22.10 -18.84 -24.20
C LEU A 315 -22.87 -17.65 -24.77
N VAL A 316 -23.89 -17.97 -25.56
CA VAL A 316 -24.77 -17.01 -26.23
C VAL A 316 -26.22 -17.33 -25.86
N PHE A 317 -27.04 -16.29 -25.73
CA PHE A 317 -28.46 -16.42 -25.43
C PHE A 317 -29.27 -15.56 -26.40
N ASN A 318 -30.49 -15.98 -26.69
CA ASN A 318 -31.40 -15.21 -27.51
C ASN A 318 -31.98 -14.07 -26.67
N ARG A 319 -31.78 -12.82 -27.11
CA ARG A 319 -32.18 -11.60 -26.40
C ARG A 319 -33.70 -11.46 -26.27
N THR A 320 -34.46 -11.93 -27.26
CA THR A 320 -35.92 -11.83 -27.26
C THR A 320 -36.55 -12.80 -26.28
N THR A 321 -36.02 -14.03 -26.22
CA THR A 321 -36.54 -15.09 -25.32
C THR A 321 -35.82 -15.15 -23.98
N GLY A 322 -34.64 -14.55 -23.86
CA GLY A 322 -33.78 -14.61 -22.69
C GLY A 322 -33.16 -15.99 -22.41
N LEU A 323 -33.34 -16.96 -23.31
CA LEU A 323 -32.89 -18.34 -23.13
C LEU A 323 -31.49 -18.54 -23.73
N LEU A 324 -30.64 -19.27 -23.02
CA LEU A 324 -29.37 -19.76 -23.55
C LEU A 324 -29.63 -20.64 -24.77
N LEU A 325 -28.81 -20.48 -25.81
CA LEU A 325 -28.84 -21.38 -26.95
C LEU A 325 -28.33 -22.77 -26.53
N ASP A 326 -28.68 -23.77 -27.32
CA ASP A 326 -28.19 -25.13 -27.11
C ASP A 326 -26.65 -25.15 -27.20
N PRO A 327 -25.92 -25.94 -26.38
CA PRO A 327 -24.47 -26.01 -26.43
C PRO A 327 -23.89 -26.34 -27.81
N SER A 328 -24.62 -27.08 -28.65
CA SER A 328 -24.23 -27.37 -30.04
C SER A 328 -24.20 -26.15 -30.96
N GLN A 329 -24.83 -25.05 -30.54
CA GLN A 329 -24.95 -23.80 -31.30
C GLN A 329 -24.03 -22.70 -30.78
N TRP A 330 -23.23 -22.96 -29.74
CA TRP A 330 -22.32 -21.96 -29.18
C TRP A 330 -21.14 -21.73 -30.12
N PRO A 331 -20.91 -20.48 -30.58
CA PRO A 331 -19.83 -20.18 -31.50
C PRO A 331 -18.48 -20.33 -30.80
N LYS A 332 -17.46 -20.69 -31.58
CA LYS A 332 -16.06 -20.56 -31.14
C LYS A 332 -15.68 -19.10 -31.06
N ILE A 333 -14.70 -18.76 -30.23
CA ILE A 333 -14.27 -17.37 -30.05
C ILE A 333 -13.80 -16.71 -31.36
N SER A 334 -13.15 -17.46 -32.26
CA SER A 334 -12.71 -16.93 -33.58
C SER A 334 -13.86 -16.67 -34.55
N GLU A 335 -14.99 -17.36 -34.37
CA GLU A 335 -16.18 -17.24 -35.23
C GLU A 335 -17.23 -16.28 -34.63
N LEU A 336 -16.99 -15.79 -33.42
CA LEU A 336 -17.97 -15.04 -32.63
C LEU A 336 -18.46 -13.78 -33.34
N SER A 337 -17.58 -13.03 -34.00
CA SER A 337 -17.96 -11.80 -34.71
C SER A 337 -18.98 -12.12 -35.82
N ASN A 338 -18.63 -13.06 -36.70
CA ASN A 338 -19.49 -13.48 -37.82
C ASN A 338 -20.80 -14.09 -37.32
N PHE A 339 -20.75 -14.84 -36.22
CA PHE A 339 -21.93 -15.41 -35.59
C PHE A 339 -22.87 -14.31 -35.10
N LEU A 340 -22.36 -13.31 -34.39
CA LEU A 340 -23.18 -12.20 -33.91
C LEU A 340 -23.79 -11.44 -35.09
N ASP A 341 -23.02 -11.13 -36.12
CA ASP A 341 -23.52 -10.44 -37.32
C ASP A 341 -24.64 -11.21 -38.02
N SER A 342 -24.55 -12.54 -38.05
CA SER A 342 -25.55 -13.41 -38.69
C SER A 342 -26.79 -13.66 -37.83
N ASN A 343 -26.68 -13.50 -36.51
CA ASN A 343 -27.74 -13.78 -35.54
C ASN A 343 -28.03 -12.53 -34.70
N PRO A 344 -28.67 -11.48 -35.25
CA PRO A 344 -28.85 -10.19 -34.59
C PRO A 344 -29.69 -10.26 -33.30
N GLU A 345 -30.47 -11.32 -33.12
CA GLU A 345 -31.28 -11.60 -31.93
C GLU A 345 -30.50 -12.23 -30.78
N CYS A 346 -29.23 -12.60 -30.96
CA CYS A 346 -28.43 -13.25 -29.90
C CYS A 346 -27.51 -12.26 -29.18
N ASN A 347 -27.20 -12.48 -27.91
CA ASN A 347 -26.20 -11.73 -27.14
C ASN A 347 -25.24 -12.67 -26.43
N VAL A 348 -24.05 -12.18 -26.09
CA VAL A 348 -23.07 -12.95 -25.30
C VAL A 348 -23.48 -12.92 -23.83
N HIS A 349 -23.53 -14.10 -23.22
CA HIS A 349 -23.86 -14.29 -21.81
C HIS A 349 -22.78 -13.70 -20.90
N LEU A 350 -23.16 -13.23 -19.70
CA LEU A 350 -22.25 -12.59 -18.74
C LEU A 350 -21.01 -13.44 -18.41
N ASN A 351 -21.19 -14.77 -18.31
CA ASN A 351 -20.08 -15.70 -18.00
C ASN A 351 -19.01 -15.77 -19.10
N SER A 352 -19.34 -15.42 -20.35
CA SER A 352 -18.38 -15.36 -21.46
C SER A 352 -18.08 -13.93 -21.91
N ALA A 353 -18.64 -12.93 -21.23
CA ALA A 353 -18.56 -11.53 -21.63
C ALA A 353 -17.12 -11.01 -21.66
N LEU A 354 -16.29 -11.41 -20.69
CA LEU A 354 -14.88 -10.98 -20.65
C LEU A 354 -14.09 -11.48 -21.87
N LEU A 355 -14.25 -12.77 -22.21
CA LEU A 355 -13.58 -13.38 -23.36
C LEU A 355 -14.03 -12.73 -24.67
N ALA A 356 -15.34 -12.55 -24.84
CA ALA A 356 -15.90 -11.88 -25.99
C ALA A 356 -15.44 -10.42 -26.09
N GLN A 357 -15.38 -9.69 -24.99
CA GLN A 357 -14.95 -8.29 -24.99
C GLN A 357 -13.47 -8.14 -25.40
N ILE A 358 -12.64 -9.12 -25.03
CA ILE A 358 -11.24 -9.15 -25.41
C ILE A 358 -11.08 -9.45 -26.91
N SER A 359 -11.87 -10.39 -27.44
CA SER A 359 -11.79 -10.81 -28.84
C SER A 359 -12.45 -9.84 -29.83
N LEU A 360 -13.59 -9.25 -29.47
CA LEU A 360 -14.40 -8.41 -30.35
C LEU A 360 -14.10 -6.90 -30.23
N GLY A 361 -13.43 -6.48 -29.16
CA GLY A 361 -13.15 -5.07 -28.89
C GLY A 361 -14.43 -4.27 -28.57
N GLU A 362 -14.44 -2.98 -28.93
CA GLU A 362 -15.56 -2.08 -28.59
C GLU A 362 -16.76 -2.15 -29.56
N GLY A 363 -16.58 -2.76 -30.75
CA GLY A 363 -17.60 -2.78 -31.80
C GLY A 363 -18.89 -3.54 -31.45
N TYR A 364 -18.83 -4.42 -30.46
CA TYR A 364 -19.95 -5.28 -30.03
C TYR A 364 -20.35 -5.06 -28.57
N LYS A 365 -19.97 -3.93 -27.98
CA LYS A 365 -20.16 -3.66 -26.55
C LYS A 365 -21.63 -3.74 -26.12
N ASP A 366 -22.56 -3.38 -26.99
CA ASP A 366 -24.01 -3.45 -26.79
C ASP A 366 -24.56 -4.89 -26.82
N ARG A 367 -23.77 -5.85 -27.29
CA ARG A 367 -24.12 -7.26 -27.42
C ARG A 367 -23.40 -8.18 -26.44
N ILE A 368 -22.56 -7.61 -25.57
CA ILE A 368 -21.74 -8.34 -24.60
C ILE A 368 -22.21 -8.04 -23.18
N GLY A 369 -22.67 -9.06 -22.45
CA GLY A 369 -22.96 -8.96 -21.02
C GLY A 369 -24.40 -8.59 -20.67
N GLY A 370 -25.37 -9.40 -21.12
CA GLY A 370 -26.76 -9.36 -20.63
C GLY A 370 -27.10 -10.52 -19.69
N ALA A 371 -28.08 -10.31 -18.81
CA ALA A 371 -28.61 -11.33 -17.92
C ALA A 371 -29.74 -12.11 -18.61
N THR A 372 -29.82 -13.42 -18.34
CA THR A 372 -30.94 -14.27 -18.79
C THR A 372 -32.20 -13.95 -17.99
N ILE A 373 -33.38 -14.26 -18.53
CA ILE A 373 -34.65 -14.08 -17.81
C ILE A 373 -34.65 -14.86 -16.49
N THR A 374 -34.00 -16.02 -16.43
CA THR A 374 -33.85 -16.80 -15.20
C THR A 374 -33.09 -16.03 -14.12
N GLN A 375 -31.99 -15.35 -14.46
CA GLN A 375 -31.23 -14.53 -13.51
C GLN A 375 -31.95 -13.23 -13.14
N GLN A 376 -32.71 -12.65 -14.06
CA GLN A 376 -33.56 -11.49 -13.76
C GLN A 376 -34.71 -11.89 -12.82
N LYS A 377 -35.26 -13.09 -12.99
CA LYS A 377 -36.31 -13.63 -12.12
C LYS A 377 -35.77 -13.95 -10.72
N GLU A 378 -34.59 -14.56 -10.60
CA GLU A 378 -33.92 -14.78 -9.31
C GLU A 378 -33.59 -13.45 -8.61
N ALA A 379 -33.09 -12.44 -9.34
CA ALA A 379 -32.82 -11.12 -8.78
C ALA A 379 -34.10 -10.37 -8.34
N VAL A 380 -35.22 -10.58 -9.06
CA VAL A 380 -36.53 -10.03 -8.71
C VAL A 380 -37.14 -10.77 -7.52
N GLU A 381 -36.99 -12.09 -7.42
CA GLU A 381 -37.43 -12.89 -6.27
C GLU A 381 -36.63 -12.53 -5.00
N ASP A 382 -35.32 -12.31 -5.11
CA ASP A 382 -34.48 -11.78 -4.01
C ASP A 382 -34.92 -10.37 -3.58
N LEU A 383 -35.25 -9.49 -4.54
CA LEU A 383 -35.78 -8.14 -4.27
C LEU A 383 -37.16 -8.19 -3.59
N ILE A 384 -38.03 -9.13 -3.98
CA ILE A 384 -39.34 -9.35 -3.36
C ILE A 384 -39.17 -9.88 -1.92
N GLY A 385 -38.19 -10.75 -1.67
CA GLY A 385 -37.82 -11.19 -0.32
C GLY A 385 -37.39 -10.02 0.58
N ILE A 386 -36.51 -9.15 0.07
CA ILE A 386 -36.01 -7.97 0.80
C ILE A 386 -37.10 -6.93 1.07
N LEU A 387 -38.08 -6.78 0.17
CA LEU A 387 -39.20 -5.86 0.36
C LEU A 387 -40.26 -6.42 1.33
N SER A 388 -40.44 -7.74 1.37
CA SER A 388 -41.38 -8.41 2.28
C SER A 388 -40.90 -8.36 3.75
N ASP A 389 -39.58 -8.35 3.98
CA ASP A 389 -39.00 -8.19 5.32
C ASP A 389 -39.11 -6.76 5.88
N ARG A 390 -39.55 -5.79 5.07
CA ARG A 390 -39.54 -4.35 5.42
C ARG A 390 -40.91 -3.78 5.81
N GLU A 391 -41.98 -4.55 5.75
CA GLU A 391 -43.36 -4.07 6.03
C GLU A 391 -43.90 -4.38 7.45
N VAL A 392 -43.08 -4.84 8.40
CA VAL A 392 -43.52 -4.97 9.80
C VAL A 392 -42.74 -4.04 10.73
N SER A 393 -42.95 -2.73 10.58
CA SER A 393 -42.88 -1.77 11.70
C SER A 393 -43.34 -0.39 11.24
N SER A 394 -44.65 -0.14 11.24
CA SER A 394 -45.17 1.22 11.29
C SER A 394 -46.61 1.27 11.81
N THR A 395 -46.76 1.40 13.13
CA THR A 395 -47.90 2.10 13.74
C THR A 395 -47.44 2.95 14.92
N SER A 396 -47.30 4.23 14.61
CA SER A 396 -47.66 5.44 15.37
C SER A 396 -48.09 5.31 16.83
N SER A 397 -47.42 6.05 17.73
CA SER A 397 -48.09 7.04 18.61
C SER A 397 -47.07 7.93 19.35
N ASN A 398 -47.42 9.20 19.46
CA ASN A 398 -46.71 10.27 20.16
C ASN A 398 -46.79 10.10 21.69
N LEU A 399 -45.72 10.43 22.43
CA LEU A 399 -45.78 11.30 23.62
C LEU A 399 -44.37 11.71 24.11
N GLU A 400 -44.33 12.84 24.81
CA GLU A 400 -43.18 13.61 25.27
C GLU A 400 -42.37 13.03 26.45
N LEU A 401 -41.11 13.47 26.53
CA LEU A 401 -40.30 13.85 27.71
C LEU A 401 -40.22 12.90 28.93
N SER A 402 -39.03 12.34 29.21
CA SER A 402 -38.29 12.47 30.48
C SER A 402 -37.06 11.57 30.55
N THR A 403 -36.07 12.07 31.28
CA THR A 403 -34.77 11.55 31.72
C THR A 403 -34.72 10.15 32.37
N GLN A 404 -33.54 9.52 32.22
CA GLN A 404 -32.84 8.55 33.08
C GLN A 404 -32.86 7.03 32.77
N GLN A 405 -31.62 6.50 32.84
CA GLN A 405 -31.12 5.14 33.11
C GLN A 405 -31.01 4.09 31.99
N PRO A 406 -29.91 3.30 31.99
CA PRO A 406 -29.66 2.25 31.01
C PRO A 406 -30.47 0.99 31.37
N VAL A 407 -31.15 0.44 30.37
CA VAL A 407 -31.96 -0.77 30.47
C VAL A 407 -31.05 -1.98 30.64
N GLU A 408 -31.12 -2.63 31.80
CA GLU A 408 -30.66 -4.00 31.99
C GLU A 408 -31.56 -4.94 31.18
N LEU A 409 -30.95 -5.78 30.32
CA LEU A 409 -31.65 -6.86 29.64
C LEU A 409 -32.02 -7.93 30.68
N SER A 410 -33.30 -8.06 30.99
CA SER A 410 -33.81 -9.16 31.80
C SER A 410 -33.96 -10.45 30.97
N GLU A 411 -33.75 -11.60 31.62
CA GLU A 411 -33.88 -12.95 31.05
C GLU A 411 -35.22 -13.21 30.33
N ALA A 412 -36.28 -12.48 30.70
CA ALA A 412 -37.58 -12.56 30.05
C ALA A 412 -37.53 -12.23 28.55
N ARG A 413 -36.62 -11.35 28.11
CA ARG A 413 -36.45 -10.99 26.69
C ARG A 413 -35.71 -12.05 25.87
N LEU A 414 -34.91 -12.90 26.51
CA LEU A 414 -34.23 -14.02 25.87
C LEU A 414 -35.17 -15.22 25.68
N GLU A 415 -36.16 -15.35 26.56
CA GLU A 415 -37.21 -16.37 26.46
C GLU A 415 -38.21 -16.05 25.33
N GLU A 416 -38.55 -14.77 25.15
CA GLU A 416 -39.43 -14.29 24.07
C GLU A 416 -38.82 -14.46 22.67
N LEU A 417 -37.49 -14.54 22.57
CA LEU A 417 -36.75 -14.73 21.31
C LEU A 417 -36.47 -16.20 20.96
N GLY A 418 -36.95 -17.17 21.76
CA GLY A 418 -36.80 -18.60 21.45
C GLY A 418 -35.37 -19.12 21.47
N LEU A 419 -34.45 -18.44 22.18
CA LEU A 419 -33.01 -18.76 22.20
C LEU A 419 -32.60 -19.66 23.38
N LYS A 420 -33.54 -20.21 24.15
CA LYS A 420 -33.24 -21.01 25.36
C LYS A 420 -32.55 -22.36 25.08
N ASP A 421 -32.60 -22.85 23.84
CA ASP A 421 -32.06 -24.17 23.49
C ASP A 421 -30.69 -24.13 22.79
N LEU A 422 -30.07 -22.96 22.67
CA LEU A 422 -28.68 -22.86 22.20
C LEU A 422 -27.74 -23.21 23.35
N ASN A 423 -27.51 -24.51 23.51
CA ASN A 423 -26.53 -25.05 24.44
C ASN A 423 -25.11 -24.72 23.92
N PHE A 424 -24.60 -23.55 24.29
CA PHE A 424 -23.19 -23.22 24.09
C PHE A 424 -22.37 -23.88 25.19
N ASP A 425 -21.94 -25.12 24.95
CA ASP A 425 -20.90 -25.76 25.74
C ASP A 425 -19.56 -25.03 25.51
N PHE A 426 -19.39 -23.91 26.19
CA PHE A 426 -18.10 -23.26 26.34
C PHE A 426 -17.27 -24.08 27.31
N LEU A 427 -16.45 -24.99 26.77
CA LEU A 427 -15.30 -25.50 27.50
C LEU A 427 -14.42 -24.29 27.86
N ALA A 428 -14.39 -23.96 29.15
CA ALA A 428 -13.51 -22.97 29.71
C ALA A 428 -12.06 -23.34 29.33
N PRO A 429 -11.31 -22.48 28.61
CA PRO A 429 -9.90 -22.69 28.46
C PRO A 429 -9.25 -22.36 29.81
N THR A 430 -8.68 -23.38 30.45
CA THR A 430 -7.73 -23.22 31.54
C THR A 430 -6.62 -22.27 31.10
N ASP A 431 -6.34 -21.28 31.95
CA ASP A 431 -5.30 -20.25 31.81
C ASP A 431 -4.04 -20.76 31.09
N THR A 432 -4.01 -20.57 29.77
CA THR A 432 -2.81 -20.76 28.97
C THR A 432 -2.42 -19.41 28.40
N ASN A 433 -1.16 -19.07 28.65
CA ASN A 433 -0.54 -17.78 28.50
C ASN A 433 -0.66 -17.24 27.05
N VAL A 434 -1.64 -16.34 26.83
CA VAL A 434 -1.92 -15.71 25.53
C VAL A 434 -0.70 -14.93 25.00
N ASP A 435 0.20 -14.45 25.88
CA ASP A 435 1.43 -13.78 25.48
C ASP A 435 2.48 -14.73 24.87
N GLN A 436 2.40 -16.04 25.12
CA GLN A 436 3.35 -17.03 24.60
C GLN A 436 2.94 -17.49 23.18
N LEU A 437 1.64 -17.61 22.91
CA LEU A 437 1.10 -17.95 21.59
C LEU A 437 1.31 -16.83 20.55
N GLU A 438 1.32 -15.56 20.97
CA GLU A 438 1.67 -14.42 20.10
C GLU A 438 3.17 -14.40 19.71
N SER A 439 4.04 -15.01 20.52
CA SER A 439 5.49 -15.06 20.28
C SER A 439 5.88 -16.16 19.29
N GLU A 440 5.21 -17.31 19.31
CA GLU A 440 5.49 -18.43 18.40
C GLU A 440 4.96 -18.21 16.97
N ILE A 441 3.84 -17.46 16.83
CA ILE A 441 3.27 -17.13 15.50
C ILE A 441 4.11 -16.07 14.77
N SER A 442 4.95 -15.30 15.47
CA SER A 442 5.84 -14.31 14.83
C SER A 442 7.02 -14.93 14.07
N ASN A 443 7.30 -16.23 14.28
CA ASN A 443 8.38 -16.96 13.58
C ASN A 443 7.87 -17.84 12.42
N LEU A 444 6.55 -17.97 12.22
CA LEU A 444 5.96 -18.88 11.21
C LEU A 444 5.48 -18.18 9.93
N THR A 445 6.08 -17.03 9.55
CA THR A 445 5.75 -16.34 8.28
C THR A 445 6.98 -16.03 7.44
N LEU A 446 7.94 -16.95 7.41
CA LEU A 446 9.15 -16.84 6.57
C LEU A 446 9.56 -18.12 5.84
N ASP A 447 8.74 -19.18 5.84
CA ASP A 447 8.97 -20.38 5.02
C ASP A 447 7.83 -20.59 4.02
N SER A 448 7.85 -19.83 2.94
CA SER A 448 7.31 -20.28 1.65
C SER A 448 7.94 -19.44 0.54
N GLN A 449 8.75 -20.11 -0.28
CA GLN A 449 9.39 -19.64 -1.52
C GLN A 449 10.69 -18.83 -1.39
N LEU A 450 11.77 -19.52 -1.00
CA LEU A 450 13.10 -19.28 -1.57
C LEU A 450 13.49 -20.55 -2.35
N GLY A 451 12.96 -20.65 -3.56
CA GLY A 451 13.50 -21.55 -4.58
C GLY A 451 14.88 -21.04 -4.97
N THR A 452 15.88 -21.88 -4.80
CA THR A 452 17.27 -21.67 -5.20
C THR A 452 17.37 -21.17 -6.65
N SER A 453 17.76 -19.92 -6.85
CA SER A 453 18.25 -19.44 -8.14
C SER A 453 19.63 -18.82 -7.95
N ASN A 454 20.59 -19.36 -8.70
CA ASN A 454 22.00 -19.02 -8.71
C ASN A 454 22.25 -17.51 -8.76
N SER A 455 23.15 -17.06 -7.88
CA SER A 455 23.74 -15.74 -7.88
C SER A 455 24.49 -15.48 -9.20
N ILE A 456 23.98 -14.55 -9.99
CA ILE A 456 24.74 -13.88 -11.05
C ILE A 456 25.24 -12.54 -10.46
N PRO A 457 26.56 -12.25 -10.48
CA PRO A 457 27.06 -10.97 -10.02
C PRO A 457 26.77 -9.89 -11.06
N TYR A 458 26.02 -8.86 -10.68
CA TYR A 458 25.81 -7.69 -11.54
C TYR A 458 26.91 -6.65 -11.29
N GLU A 459 27.87 -6.57 -12.22
CA GLU A 459 28.73 -5.41 -12.36
C GLU A 459 27.94 -4.22 -12.95
N ARG A 460 27.87 -3.15 -12.15
CA ARG A 460 28.21 -1.77 -12.51
C ARG A 460 27.66 -1.23 -13.86
N LEU A 461 26.49 -0.59 -13.80
CA LEU A 461 26.15 0.53 -14.71
C LEU A 461 25.79 1.78 -13.90
N SER A 462 26.84 2.50 -13.48
CA SER A 462 26.74 3.92 -13.12
C SER A 462 28.11 4.57 -13.27
N SER A 463 28.44 5.00 -14.49
CA SER A 463 29.60 5.84 -14.79
C SER A 463 29.14 7.14 -15.45
N PHE A 464 28.81 8.13 -14.62
CA PHE A 464 29.04 9.54 -14.95
C PHE A 464 29.93 10.11 -13.85
N ARG A 465 31.24 9.95 -14.01
CA ARG A 465 32.25 10.63 -13.17
C ARG A 465 32.44 12.05 -13.70
N SER A 466 32.08 13.03 -12.87
CA SER A 466 32.65 14.37 -12.88
C SER A 466 34.05 14.28 -12.25
N SER A 467 35.09 14.54 -13.02
CA SER A 467 36.47 14.64 -12.56
C SER A 467 36.73 16.05 -12.05
N SER A 468 36.98 16.18 -10.74
CA SER A 468 37.65 17.35 -10.15
C SER A 468 39.11 16.98 -9.84
N PRO A 469 40.08 17.86 -10.11
CA PRO A 469 41.49 17.59 -9.82
C PRO A 469 41.79 17.67 -8.31
N PRO A 470 42.79 16.93 -7.82
CA PRO A 470 43.15 16.89 -6.40
C PRO A 470 43.90 18.15 -5.96
N PRO A 471 43.85 18.52 -4.65
CA PRO A 471 44.71 19.55 -4.09
C PRO A 471 46.16 19.05 -3.94
N PRO A 472 47.16 19.94 -3.97
CA PRO A 472 48.55 19.56 -3.78
C PRO A 472 48.85 19.24 -2.31
N SER A 473 49.53 18.12 -2.11
CA SER A 473 50.08 17.63 -0.85
C SER A 473 51.34 18.40 -0.47
N THR A 474 51.33 19.08 0.67
CA THR A 474 52.54 19.55 1.36
C THR A 474 52.91 18.55 2.45
N SER A 475 54.09 17.95 2.27
CA SER A 475 54.82 17.14 3.23
C SER A 475 55.47 18.04 4.29
N PHE A 476 55.31 17.71 5.57
CA PHE A 476 56.27 18.15 6.60
C PHE A 476 56.56 17.00 7.57
N SER A 477 57.85 16.84 7.82
CA SER A 477 58.52 15.75 8.54
C SER A 477 58.36 15.84 10.06
N SER A 478 58.43 14.67 10.67
CA SER A 478 58.58 14.43 12.11
C SER A 478 59.92 14.96 12.64
N GLN A 479 59.93 15.47 13.88
CA GLN A 479 61.05 15.28 14.80
C GLN A 479 60.60 15.44 16.26
N GLU A 480 61.04 14.48 17.08
CA GLU A 480 60.93 14.40 18.55
C GLU A 480 61.92 15.32 19.26
N SER A 481 61.55 15.81 20.45
CA SER A 481 62.36 15.86 21.69
C SER A 481 61.52 16.59 22.77
N VAL A 482 61.17 15.95 23.89
CA VAL A 482 61.95 15.69 25.12
C VAL A 482 62.19 16.95 25.97
N ASP A 483 61.75 16.81 27.23
CA ASP A 483 62.19 17.43 28.49
C ASP A 483 61.46 18.60 29.17
N GLU A 484 61.15 18.27 30.44
CA GLU A 484 61.25 19.01 31.70
C GLU A 484 60.35 20.23 32.03
N ASP A 485 59.47 19.97 33.01
CA ASP A 485 59.61 20.44 34.40
C ASP A 485 59.67 21.97 34.64
N ARG A 486 58.59 22.56 35.19
CA ARG A 486 58.58 23.35 36.45
C ARG A 486 57.31 24.19 36.69
N LYS A 487 56.80 24.00 37.92
CA LYS A 487 56.37 24.98 38.94
C LYS A 487 55.30 26.04 38.65
N ASP A 488 54.25 25.94 39.47
CA ASP A 488 53.75 26.96 40.40
C ASP A 488 53.84 28.44 40.00
N LYS A 489 52.66 29.08 39.89
CA LYS A 489 52.36 30.27 40.71
C LYS A 489 50.88 30.63 40.72
N GLU A 490 50.35 30.72 41.93
CA GLU A 490 49.22 31.54 42.32
C GLU A 490 49.41 33.00 41.89
N GLN A 491 48.31 33.68 41.54
CA GLN A 491 47.96 34.95 42.20
C GLN A 491 46.51 35.37 41.91
N LEU A 492 45.74 35.49 43.00
CA LEU A 492 44.68 36.47 43.14
C LEU A 492 45.23 37.88 42.82
N VAL A 493 44.40 38.76 42.27
CA VAL A 493 43.93 40.00 42.93
C VAL A 493 42.90 40.71 42.05
N SER A 494 42.01 41.39 42.77
CA SER A 494 40.78 42.11 42.48
C SER A 494 40.85 43.36 41.58
N SER A 495 39.65 43.97 41.44
CA SER A 495 39.26 45.33 41.04
C SER A 495 39.30 45.60 39.54
N VAL A 496 38.19 45.95 38.87
CA VAL A 496 37.20 47.03 39.15
C VAL A 496 35.76 46.57 38.99
#